data_AF-A0A957AXL7-F1
#
_entry.id   AF-A0A957AXL7-F1
#
_cell.length_a   1.000
_cell.length_b   1.000
_cell.length_c   1.000
_cell.angle_alpha   90.00
_cell.angle_beta   90.00
_cell.angle_gamma   90.00
#
_symmetry.space_group_name_H-M   'P 1'
#
loop_
_entity.id
_entity.type
_entity.pdbx_description
1 polymer ?
#
loop_
_entity_poly.entity_id
_entity_poly.type
_entity_poly.pdbx_seq_one_letter_code
_entity_poly.pdbx_strand_id
1 'polypeptide(L)'
;LREVRALVGFTRISTADDETVGQEVQIAPLSSHTLSWVPASEVRGEGIFIQFKEAQIQKWLQREAVKNRELQFRTSYHQWRIARGLDPDAWEFPAIMRYVLLHSFSHALMRALSLECGYSLASIRERIYAREAENGKPAMAGVLIYTAANDAEGTLGGLVQLGKPEQLEAFVLKALETAEFCASDPLCAESAPDAQGHTVHGAACHACSFLPETSCEMGNRFLDRSVLVPTVEMSDIAFFEW
;
A
#
# COMPACT_ATOMS: atom_id res chain seq x y z
N LEU A 1 -1.19 -11.10 16.68
CA LEU A 1 -2.16 -10.93 15.59
C LEU A 1 -2.55 -12.32 15.04
N ARG A 2 -3.77 -12.52 14.54
CA ARG A 2 -4.22 -13.76 13.88
C ARG A 2 -4.73 -13.42 12.48
N GLU A 3 -4.11 -13.99 11.45
CA GLU A 3 -4.56 -13.92 10.06
C GLU A 3 -5.13 -15.28 9.67
N VAL A 4 -6.27 -15.30 8.99
CA VAL A 4 -6.84 -16.51 8.41
C VAL A 4 -7.05 -16.27 6.93
N ARG A 5 -6.41 -17.08 6.09
CA ARG A 5 -6.50 -17.00 4.63
C ARG A 5 -7.21 -18.23 4.11
N ALA A 6 -8.18 -18.04 3.24
CA ALA A 6 -8.86 -19.11 2.55
C ALA A 6 -8.58 -19.02 1.04
N LEU A 7 -8.24 -20.15 0.43
CA LEU A 7 -8.19 -20.24 -1.02
C LEU A 7 -9.62 -20.39 -1.54
N VAL A 8 -10.08 -19.45 -2.36
CA VAL A 8 -11.46 -19.42 -2.89
C VAL A 8 -11.55 -19.73 -4.38
N GLY A 9 -10.42 -19.71 -5.10
CA GLY A 9 -10.36 -20.00 -6.54
C GLY A 9 -9.04 -19.56 -7.17
N PHE A 10 -8.97 -19.65 -8.49
CA PHE A 10 -7.81 -19.19 -9.26
C PHE A 10 -8.24 -18.16 -10.30
N THR A 11 -7.37 -17.19 -10.58
CA THR A 11 -7.53 -16.30 -11.72
C THR A 11 -6.39 -16.52 -12.70
N ARG A 12 -6.59 -16.16 -13.97
CA ARG A 12 -5.56 -16.26 -15.00
C ARG A 12 -5.37 -14.87 -15.61
N ILE A 13 -4.10 -14.46 -15.77
CA ILE A 13 -3.66 -13.18 -16.38
C ILE A 13 -3.97 -11.93 -15.54
N SER A 14 -5.16 -11.84 -14.94
CA SER A 14 -5.56 -10.71 -14.08
C SER A 14 -5.75 -11.19 -12.64
N THR A 15 -5.18 -10.48 -11.67
CA THR A 15 -5.40 -10.75 -10.25
C THR A 15 -6.82 -10.33 -9.84
N ALA A 16 -7.46 -11.14 -9.00
CA ALA A 16 -8.67 -10.70 -8.31
C ALA A 16 -8.23 -9.87 -7.10
N ASP A 17 -8.20 -8.56 -7.25
CA ASP A 17 -7.93 -7.63 -6.15
C ASP A 17 -9.25 -7.30 -5.42
N ASP A 18 -9.22 -6.70 -4.22
CA ASP A 18 -10.43 -6.36 -3.44
C ASP A 18 -11.46 -5.54 -4.27
N GLU A 19 -11.00 -4.81 -5.29
CA GLU A 19 -11.82 -4.03 -6.24
C GLU A 19 -12.59 -4.87 -7.27
N THR A 20 -12.27 -6.16 -7.39
CA THR A 20 -12.85 -7.10 -8.36
C THR A 20 -13.70 -8.19 -7.71
N VAL A 21 -13.73 -8.23 -6.38
CA VAL A 21 -14.54 -9.17 -5.59
C VAL A 21 -16.01 -8.85 -5.83
N GLY A 22 -16.65 -9.60 -6.73
CA GLY A 22 -18.07 -9.45 -7.10
C GLY A 22 -18.32 -8.92 -8.51
N GLN A 23 -17.29 -8.53 -9.26
CA GLN A 23 -17.38 -8.28 -10.71
C GLN A 23 -16.72 -9.42 -11.50
N GLU A 24 -16.94 -9.50 -12.81
CA GLU A 24 -16.64 -10.62 -13.73
C GLU A 24 -15.15 -11.01 -13.87
N VAL A 25 -14.38 -11.09 -12.79
CA VAL A 25 -13.18 -11.92 -12.80
C VAL A 25 -13.68 -13.35 -12.84
N GLN A 26 -13.44 -14.05 -13.95
CA GLN A 26 -13.70 -15.47 -14.05
C GLN A 26 -12.77 -16.21 -13.10
N ILE A 27 -13.19 -16.31 -11.84
CA ILE A 27 -12.54 -17.11 -10.83
C ILE A 27 -12.83 -18.56 -11.19
N ALA A 28 -11.79 -19.27 -11.62
CA ALA A 28 -11.88 -20.70 -11.86
C ALA A 28 -12.21 -21.39 -10.52
N PRO A 29 -13.27 -22.22 -10.49
CA PRO A 29 -13.70 -22.86 -9.27
C PRO A 29 -12.66 -23.89 -8.80
N LEU A 30 -12.55 -24.08 -7.49
CA LEU A 30 -11.64 -25.06 -6.89
C LEU A 30 -12.04 -26.52 -7.15
N SER A 31 -13.29 -26.73 -7.53
CA SER A 31 -13.90 -28.04 -7.73
C SER A 31 -14.95 -27.95 -8.82
N SER A 32 -15.21 -29.07 -9.49
CA SER A 32 -16.32 -29.23 -10.43
C SER A 32 -17.70 -29.19 -9.77
N HIS A 33 -17.76 -29.22 -8.44
CA HIS A 33 -18.98 -29.17 -7.64
C HIS A 33 -18.92 -28.05 -6.60
N THR A 34 -20.08 -27.53 -6.19
CA THR A 34 -20.17 -26.52 -5.14
C THR A 34 -19.64 -27.06 -3.81
N LEU A 35 -18.65 -26.37 -3.22
CA LEU A 35 -18.09 -26.72 -1.91
C LEU A 35 -18.75 -25.88 -0.82
N SER A 36 -19.04 -26.50 0.34
CA SER A 36 -19.44 -25.80 1.57
C SER A 36 -18.25 -25.43 2.46
N TRP A 37 -17.03 -25.77 2.03
CA TRP A 37 -15.78 -25.54 2.74
C TRP A 37 -14.69 -25.12 1.75
N VAL A 38 -13.68 -24.41 2.26
CA VAL A 38 -12.50 -24.00 1.50
C VAL A 38 -11.25 -24.30 2.33
N PRO A 39 -10.13 -24.71 1.70
CA PRO A 39 -8.89 -24.88 2.43
C PRO A 39 -8.41 -23.52 2.93
N ALA A 40 -8.07 -23.45 4.20
CA ALA A 40 -7.62 -22.23 4.86
C ALA A 40 -6.36 -22.47 5.68
N SER A 41 -5.51 -21.45 5.80
CA SER A 41 -4.36 -21.41 6.69
C SER A 41 -4.58 -20.34 7.76
N GLU A 42 -4.30 -20.69 9.02
CA GLU A 42 -4.24 -19.75 10.13
C GLU A 42 -2.78 -19.43 10.44
N VAL A 43 -2.45 -18.15 10.47
CA VAL A 43 -1.14 -17.64 10.88
C VAL A 43 -1.29 -16.80 12.14
N ARG A 44 -0.36 -16.99 13.07
CA ARG A 44 -0.24 -16.12 14.25
C ARG A 44 1.07 -15.38 14.17
N GLY A 45 0.96 -14.06 14.20
CA GLY A 45 2.08 -13.18 13.89
C GLY A 45 2.18 -11.98 14.83
N GLU A 46 3.25 -11.25 14.60
CA GLU A 46 3.55 -9.96 15.19
C GLU A 46 2.95 -8.85 14.31
N GLY A 47 2.76 -7.65 14.89
CA GLY A 47 2.33 -6.52 14.10
C GLY A 47 2.47 -5.19 14.82
N ILE A 48 2.71 -4.15 14.03
CA ILE A 48 2.82 -2.75 14.45
C ILE A 48 1.67 -2.00 13.79
N PHE A 49 0.84 -1.35 14.60
CA PHE A 49 -0.20 -0.46 14.11
C PHE A 49 0.21 0.98 14.34
N ILE A 50 0.22 1.77 13.26
CA ILE A 50 0.59 3.17 13.27
C ILE A 50 -0.64 3.98 12.86
N GLN A 51 -1.06 4.89 13.73
CA GLN A 51 -2.15 5.82 13.45
C GLN A 51 -1.59 7.21 13.18
N PHE A 52 -2.02 7.80 12.07
CA PHE A 52 -1.67 9.17 11.70
C PHE A 52 -2.64 10.15 12.33
N LYS A 53 -2.13 11.35 12.67
CA LYS A 53 -2.98 12.46 13.12
C LYS A 53 -3.84 12.94 11.95
N GLU A 54 -5.13 12.62 11.99
CA GLU A 54 -6.11 13.01 10.96
C GLU A 54 -6.01 14.50 10.59
N ALA A 55 -5.87 15.39 11.58
CA ALA A 55 -5.76 16.83 11.35
C ALA A 55 -4.55 17.22 10.47
N GLN A 56 -3.44 16.48 10.53
CA GLN A 56 -2.27 16.74 9.70
C GLN A 56 -2.51 16.28 8.25
N ILE A 57 -3.13 15.12 8.07
CA ILE A 57 -3.52 14.62 6.74
C ILE A 57 -4.50 15.59 6.09
N GLN A 58 -5.51 16.04 6.82
CA GLN A 58 -6.47 17.03 6.29
C GLN A 58 -5.77 18.32 5.86
N LYS A 59 -4.87 18.85 6.69
CA LYS A 59 -4.09 20.05 6.33
C LYS A 59 -3.26 19.84 5.05
N TRP A 60 -2.63 18.68 4.92
CA TRP A 60 -1.84 18.32 3.73
C TRP A 60 -2.70 18.17 2.48
N LEU A 61 -3.85 17.50 2.56
CA LEU A 61 -4.81 17.34 1.46
C LEU A 61 -5.34 18.69 0.93
N GLN A 62 -5.31 19.76 1.73
CA GLN A 62 -5.74 21.08 1.28
C GLN A 62 -4.74 21.81 0.38
N ARG A 63 -3.49 21.34 0.28
CA ARG A 63 -2.45 21.96 -0.57
C ARG A 63 -2.82 21.80 -2.04
N GLU A 64 -2.66 22.87 -2.81
CA GLU A 64 -3.02 22.89 -4.24
C GLU A 64 -2.24 21.85 -5.05
N ALA A 65 -0.95 21.68 -4.77
CA ALA A 65 -0.12 20.66 -5.41
C ALA A 65 -0.64 19.23 -5.17
N VAL A 66 -1.12 18.95 -3.95
CA VAL A 66 -1.68 17.63 -3.58
C VAL A 66 -3.00 17.39 -4.31
N LYS A 67 -3.86 18.40 -4.42
CA LYS A 67 -5.11 18.32 -5.21
C LYS A 67 -4.86 18.11 -6.69
N ASN A 68 -3.83 18.74 -7.24
CA ASN A 68 -3.43 18.51 -8.64
C ASN A 68 -2.90 17.10 -8.86
N ARG A 69 -2.11 16.56 -7.91
CA ARG A 69 -1.64 15.17 -7.96
C ARG A 69 -2.79 14.17 -7.81
N GLU A 70 -3.76 14.46 -6.96
CA GLU A 70 -5.00 13.69 -6.81
C GLU A 70 -5.73 13.52 -8.16
N LEU A 71 -5.88 14.62 -8.91
CA LEU A 71 -6.53 14.59 -10.22
C LEU A 71 -5.79 13.69 -11.21
N GLN A 72 -4.46 13.68 -11.19
CA GLN A 72 -3.65 12.79 -12.04
C GLN A 72 -3.90 11.32 -11.69
N PHE A 73 -3.87 10.96 -10.40
CA PHE A 73 -4.19 9.61 -9.94
C PHE A 73 -5.62 9.20 -10.31
N ARG A 74 -6.61 10.06 -10.12
CA ARG A 74 -8.00 9.78 -10.51
C ARG A 74 -8.13 9.55 -12.01
N THR A 75 -7.50 10.40 -12.82
CA THR A 75 -7.53 10.29 -14.29
C THR A 75 -6.89 8.98 -14.74
N SER A 76 -5.70 8.69 -14.23
CA SER A 76 -4.96 7.47 -14.53
C SER A 76 -5.76 6.21 -14.15
N TYR A 77 -6.34 6.19 -12.95
CA TYR A 77 -7.13 5.07 -12.48
C TYR A 77 -8.42 4.88 -13.29
N HIS A 78 -9.11 5.96 -13.63
CA HIS A 78 -10.29 5.92 -14.49
C HIS A 78 -9.95 5.30 -15.86
N GLN A 79 -8.84 5.68 -16.47
CA GLN A 79 -8.39 5.11 -17.74
C GLN A 79 -7.93 3.65 -17.60
N TRP A 80 -7.28 3.32 -16.49
CA TRP A 80 -6.89 1.95 -16.17
C TRP A 80 -8.10 1.00 -16.08
N ARG A 81 -9.24 1.48 -15.53
CA ARG A 81 -10.51 0.75 -15.47
C ARG A 81 -11.11 0.55 -16.87
N ILE A 82 -11.17 1.62 -17.68
CA ILE A 82 -11.64 1.55 -19.08
C ILE A 82 -10.83 0.52 -19.88
N ALA A 83 -9.51 0.57 -19.78
CA ALA A 83 -8.61 -0.33 -20.52
C ALA A 83 -8.82 -1.81 -20.16
N ARG A 84 -9.47 -2.10 -19.03
CA ARG A 84 -9.79 -3.46 -18.54
C ARG A 84 -11.26 -3.84 -18.71
N GLY A 85 -12.06 -2.99 -19.36
CA GLY A 85 -13.49 -3.20 -19.52
C GLY A 85 -14.28 -3.12 -18.21
N LEU A 86 -13.70 -2.48 -17.18
CA LEU A 86 -14.37 -2.25 -15.90
C LEU A 86 -15.19 -0.95 -15.97
N ASP A 87 -16.31 -0.90 -15.27
CA ASP A 87 -17.09 0.33 -15.12
C ASP A 87 -16.22 1.39 -14.43
N PRO A 88 -15.87 2.50 -15.10
CA PRO A 88 -14.98 3.52 -14.54
C PRO A 88 -15.56 4.27 -13.35
N ASP A 89 -16.88 4.31 -13.21
CA ASP A 89 -17.59 5.06 -12.15
C ASP A 89 -18.03 4.16 -10.99
N ALA A 90 -17.99 2.83 -11.16
CA ALA A 90 -18.40 1.88 -10.12
C ALA A 90 -17.53 1.90 -8.85
N TRP A 91 -16.33 2.49 -8.90
CA TRP A 91 -15.43 2.59 -7.75
C TRP A 91 -14.95 4.01 -7.56
N GLU A 92 -15.68 4.77 -6.75
CA GLU A 92 -15.12 5.96 -6.12
C GLU A 92 -14.13 5.48 -5.06
N PHE A 93 -12.84 5.40 -5.41
CA PHE A 93 -11.79 5.13 -4.43
C PHE A 93 -11.76 6.31 -3.45
N PRO A 94 -12.32 6.19 -2.23
CA PRO A 94 -12.45 7.33 -1.34
C PRO A 94 -11.05 7.68 -0.83
N ALA A 95 -10.72 8.97 -0.81
CA ALA A 95 -9.47 9.49 -0.27
C ALA A 95 -8.19 8.94 -0.94
N ILE A 96 -8.11 8.99 -2.27
CA ILE A 96 -6.98 8.45 -3.05
C ILE A 96 -5.62 8.96 -2.57
N MET A 97 -5.46 10.27 -2.30
CA MET A 97 -4.17 10.80 -1.84
C MET A 97 -3.84 10.40 -0.40
N ARG A 98 -4.85 10.25 0.46
CA ARG A 98 -4.64 9.67 1.80
C ARG A 98 -4.13 8.24 1.68
N TYR A 99 -4.72 7.45 0.79
CA TYR A 99 -4.26 6.08 0.55
C TYR A 99 -2.84 6.06 0.00
N VAL A 100 -2.53 6.85 -1.04
CA VAL A 100 -1.18 6.95 -1.61
C VAL A 100 -0.14 7.31 -0.54
N LEU A 101 -0.47 8.24 0.37
CA LEU A 101 0.39 8.60 1.50
C LEU A 101 0.64 7.42 2.43
N LEU A 102 -0.42 6.80 2.95
CA LEU A 102 -0.30 5.71 3.92
C LEU A 102 0.36 4.46 3.31
N HIS A 103 0.05 4.17 2.05
CA HIS A 103 0.60 3.06 1.30
C HIS A 103 2.09 3.24 1.00
N SER A 104 2.48 4.42 0.49
CA SER A 104 3.90 4.74 0.25
C SER A 104 4.71 4.71 1.54
N PHE A 105 4.14 5.23 2.64
CA PHE A 105 4.77 5.18 3.96
C PHE A 105 4.96 3.74 4.43
N SER A 106 3.93 2.91 4.31
CA SER A 106 3.98 1.50 4.67
C SER A 106 5.08 0.77 3.91
N HIS A 107 5.19 1.02 2.60
CA HIS A 107 6.25 0.45 1.76
C HIS A 107 7.65 0.87 2.20
N ALA A 108 7.86 2.17 2.44
CA ALA A 108 9.14 2.68 2.91
C ALA A 108 9.52 2.07 4.26
N LEU A 109 8.56 2.00 5.19
CA LEU A 109 8.79 1.47 6.53
C LEU A 109 9.03 -0.06 6.52
N MET A 110 8.26 -0.83 5.75
CA MET A 110 8.45 -2.28 5.61
C MET A 110 9.84 -2.60 5.06
N ARG A 111 10.32 -1.83 4.08
CA ARG A 111 11.70 -1.98 3.54
C ARG A 111 12.73 -1.73 4.63
N ALA A 112 12.61 -0.63 5.38
CA ALA A 112 13.52 -0.31 6.47
C ALA A 112 13.51 -1.39 7.58
N LEU A 113 12.33 -1.84 8.00
CA LEU A 113 12.18 -2.87 9.02
C LEU A 113 12.76 -4.22 8.55
N SER A 114 12.55 -4.61 7.29
CA SER A 114 13.01 -5.90 6.75
C SER A 114 14.53 -6.10 6.81
N LEU A 115 15.30 -5.01 6.90
CA LEU A 115 16.76 -5.06 7.01
C LEU A 115 17.24 -5.50 8.39
N GLU A 116 16.40 -5.37 9.43
CA GLU A 116 16.80 -5.61 10.83
C GLU A 116 15.87 -6.59 11.58
N CYS A 117 14.60 -6.72 11.19
CA CYS A 117 13.63 -7.51 11.95
C CYS A 117 13.81 -9.03 11.83
N GLY A 118 14.74 -9.50 10.97
CA GLY A 118 15.00 -10.91 10.71
C GLY A 118 14.02 -11.57 9.74
N TYR A 119 12.95 -10.88 9.35
CA TYR A 119 11.98 -11.36 8.38
C TYR A 119 12.33 -10.86 6.98
N SER A 120 12.23 -11.76 5.99
CA SER A 120 12.26 -11.35 4.59
C SER A 120 11.07 -10.44 4.26
N LEU A 121 11.28 -9.47 3.39
CA LEU A 121 10.23 -8.51 2.99
C LEU A 121 8.95 -9.21 2.49
N ALA A 122 9.08 -10.36 1.81
CA ALA A 122 7.96 -11.17 1.30
C ALA A 122 7.07 -11.78 2.40
N SER A 123 7.58 -11.88 3.63
CA SER A 123 6.86 -12.42 4.80
C SER A 123 6.21 -11.34 5.66
N ILE A 124 6.47 -10.06 5.36
CA ILE A 124 5.84 -8.90 5.98
C ILE A 124 4.73 -8.43 5.04
N ARG A 125 3.57 -8.12 5.61
CA ARG A 125 2.38 -7.60 4.93
C ARG A 125 1.94 -6.29 5.53
N GLU A 126 1.12 -5.59 4.76
CA GLU A 126 0.42 -4.39 5.19
C GLU A 126 -1.10 -4.55 5.13
N ARG A 127 -1.79 -3.73 5.91
CA ARG A 127 -3.21 -3.43 5.79
C ARG A 127 -3.37 -1.93 5.96
N ILE A 128 -3.95 -1.27 4.96
CA ILE A 128 -4.11 0.18 4.93
C ILE A 128 -5.54 0.57 5.33
N TYR A 129 -5.67 1.49 6.28
CA TYR A 129 -6.94 2.06 6.72
C TYR A 129 -7.01 3.54 6.33
N ALA A 130 -7.60 3.83 5.18
CA ALA A 130 -7.61 5.16 4.56
C ALA A 130 -9.03 5.74 4.33
N ARG A 131 -10.00 5.45 5.20
CA ARG A 131 -11.38 5.92 5.02
C ARG A 131 -11.54 7.38 5.47
N GLU A 132 -12.30 8.17 4.72
CA GLU A 132 -12.78 9.48 5.18
C GLU A 132 -13.89 9.37 6.23
N ALA A 133 -14.21 10.49 6.88
CA ALA A 133 -15.36 10.56 7.77
C ALA A 133 -16.63 10.59 6.92
N GLU A 134 -17.47 9.56 7.03
CA GLU A 134 -18.69 9.42 6.21
C GLU A 134 -19.79 8.72 6.99
N ASN A 135 -21.05 9.14 6.83
CA ASN A 135 -22.23 8.48 7.39
C ASN A 135 -22.12 8.18 8.91
N GLY A 136 -21.56 9.12 9.68
CA GLY A 136 -21.36 8.99 11.12
C GLY A 136 -20.21 8.05 11.53
N LYS A 137 -19.48 7.47 10.58
CA LYS A 137 -18.26 6.70 10.85
C LYS A 137 -17.06 7.63 10.91
N PRO A 138 -16.15 7.46 11.90
CA PRO A 138 -14.95 8.28 11.98
C PRO A 138 -14.00 7.99 10.81
N ALA A 139 -13.22 9.01 10.45
CA ALA A 139 -12.10 8.87 9.53
C ALA A 139 -11.07 7.86 10.07
N MET A 140 -10.42 7.17 9.16
CA MET A 140 -9.35 6.23 9.42
C MET A 140 -8.11 6.69 8.64
N ALA A 141 -6.99 6.75 9.34
CA ALA A 141 -5.69 6.98 8.77
C ALA A 141 -4.66 6.16 9.54
N GLY A 142 -4.48 4.92 9.12
CA GLY A 142 -3.58 4.00 9.79
C GLY A 142 -3.02 2.92 8.89
N VAL A 143 -1.88 2.39 9.32
CA VAL A 143 -1.17 1.30 8.65
C VAL A 143 -0.95 0.21 9.70
N LEU A 144 -1.33 -1.02 9.36
CA LEU A 144 -0.93 -2.20 10.12
C LEU A 144 0.12 -2.95 9.31
N ILE A 145 1.33 -3.05 9.84
CA ILE A 145 2.40 -3.90 9.31
C ILE A 145 2.43 -5.17 10.15
N TYR A 146 2.40 -6.34 9.52
CA TYR A 146 2.33 -7.61 10.24
C TYR A 146 3.04 -8.75 9.52
N THR A 147 3.40 -9.79 10.26
CA THR A 147 4.03 -11.00 9.71
C THR A 147 2.95 -11.99 9.26
N ALA A 148 3.09 -12.54 8.04
CA ALA A 148 2.11 -13.42 7.40
C ALA A 148 2.66 -14.82 7.03
N ALA A 149 3.81 -15.19 7.58
CA ALA A 149 4.40 -16.53 7.40
C ALA A 149 4.22 -17.37 8.67
N ASN A 150 3.77 -18.62 8.48
CA ASN A 150 3.93 -19.66 9.49
C ASN A 150 5.34 -20.24 9.32
N ASP A 151 6.13 -20.12 10.38
CA ASP A 151 7.28 -20.97 10.72
C ASP A 151 8.71 -20.42 10.43
N ALA A 152 9.57 -20.65 11.44
CA ALA A 152 11.05 -20.65 11.51
C ALA A 152 11.88 -19.35 11.43
N GLU A 153 11.56 -18.34 10.61
CA GLU A 153 12.49 -17.20 10.39
C GLU A 153 12.44 -16.06 11.42
N GLY A 154 11.52 -16.11 12.37
CA GLY A 154 11.49 -15.14 13.46
C GLY A 154 10.35 -15.42 14.41
N THR A 155 10.68 -15.81 15.63
CA THR A 155 9.70 -15.95 16.72
C THR A 155 10.28 -15.41 18.04
N LEU A 156 11.29 -14.54 17.96
CA LEU A 156 11.93 -13.92 19.12
C LEU A 156 11.44 -12.49 19.40
N GLY A 157 10.34 -12.04 18.79
CA GLY A 157 9.84 -10.68 19.00
C GLY A 157 10.50 -9.63 18.10
N GLY A 158 11.03 -10.01 16.94
CA GLY A 158 11.80 -9.11 16.08
C GLY A 158 11.02 -7.87 15.69
N LEU A 159 9.83 -8.03 15.11
CA LEU A 159 9.01 -6.91 14.66
C LEU A 159 8.41 -6.14 15.84
N VAL A 160 7.94 -6.84 16.88
CA VAL A 160 7.40 -6.18 18.09
C VAL A 160 8.45 -5.33 18.81
N GLN A 161 9.69 -5.81 18.87
CA GLN A 161 10.79 -5.09 19.49
C GLN A 161 11.08 -3.78 18.73
N LEU A 162 11.18 -3.84 17.40
CA LEU A 162 11.38 -2.65 16.56
C LEU A 162 10.16 -1.70 16.58
N GLY A 163 8.97 -2.21 16.93
CA GLY A 163 7.76 -1.41 17.11
C GLY A 163 7.72 -0.57 18.38
N LYS A 164 8.71 -0.69 19.28
CA LYS A 164 8.82 0.20 20.46
C LYS A 164 9.08 1.64 20.00
N PRO A 165 8.45 2.67 20.59
CA PRO A 165 8.51 4.04 20.09
C PRO A 165 9.93 4.56 19.77
N GLU A 166 10.88 4.33 20.67
CA GLU A 166 12.28 4.76 20.52
C GLU A 166 12.98 4.10 19.32
N GLN A 167 12.67 2.83 19.04
CA GLN A 167 13.25 2.11 17.90
C GLN A 167 12.50 2.48 16.62
N LEU A 168 11.18 2.52 16.68
CA LEU A 168 10.32 2.82 15.55
C LEU A 168 10.62 4.20 14.97
N GLU A 169 10.89 5.20 15.80
CA GLU A 169 11.29 6.53 15.35
C GLU A 169 12.53 6.48 14.46
N ALA A 170 13.56 5.72 14.85
CA ALA A 170 14.77 5.56 14.05
C ALA A 170 14.49 4.89 12.69
N PHE A 171 13.63 3.86 12.65
CA PHE A 171 13.23 3.23 11.38
C PHE A 171 12.38 4.12 10.51
N VAL A 172 11.49 4.90 11.12
CA VAL A 172 10.69 5.90 10.40
C VAL A 172 11.63 6.88 9.75
N LEU A 173 12.54 7.54 10.50
CA LEU A 173 13.54 8.45 9.94
C LEU A 173 14.40 7.78 8.85
N LYS A 174 14.80 6.52 9.04
CA LYS A 174 15.60 5.81 8.05
C LYS A 174 14.85 5.53 6.75
N ALA A 175 13.59 5.11 6.84
CA ALA A 175 12.71 4.87 5.71
C ALA A 175 12.53 6.15 4.87
N LEU A 176 12.37 7.24 5.60
CA LEU A 176 12.17 8.60 5.17
C LEU A 176 13.41 9.17 4.45
N GLU A 177 14.61 9.08 5.03
CA GLU A 177 15.89 9.40 4.36
C GLU A 177 16.10 8.56 3.09
N THR A 178 15.78 7.27 3.16
CA THR A 178 15.95 6.36 2.01
C THR A 178 14.99 6.71 0.87
N ALA A 179 13.81 7.24 1.19
CA ALA A 179 12.82 7.67 0.20
C ALA A 179 13.24 8.93 -0.57
N GLU A 180 14.23 9.70 -0.11
CA GLU A 180 14.72 10.91 -0.80
C GLU A 180 15.41 10.57 -2.13
N PHE A 181 16.10 9.43 -2.20
CA PHE A 181 16.90 9.05 -3.38
C PHE A 181 16.45 7.74 -4.01
N CYS A 182 16.44 7.70 -5.33
CA CYS A 182 16.29 6.47 -6.09
C CYS A 182 17.47 6.31 -7.06
N ALA A 183 18.01 5.09 -7.15
CA ALA A 183 19.06 4.76 -8.12
C ALA A 183 18.62 4.95 -9.59
N SER A 184 17.32 5.09 -9.84
CA SER A 184 16.73 5.34 -11.16
C SER A 184 16.32 6.81 -11.36
N ASP A 185 16.73 7.71 -10.48
CA ASP A 185 16.53 9.15 -10.70
C ASP A 185 17.41 9.66 -11.86
N PRO A 186 16.91 10.63 -12.64
CA PRO A 186 15.66 11.37 -12.45
C PRO A 186 14.41 10.69 -13.01
N LEU A 187 14.54 9.65 -13.85
CA LEU A 187 13.42 8.98 -14.52
C LEU A 187 12.33 8.49 -13.54
N CYS A 188 12.75 7.97 -12.38
CA CYS A 188 11.82 7.56 -11.33
C CYS A 188 11.10 8.76 -10.69
N ALA A 189 11.79 9.87 -10.42
CA ALA A 189 11.19 11.05 -9.81
C ALA A 189 10.25 11.80 -10.77
N GLU A 190 10.57 11.80 -12.07
CA GLU A 190 9.74 12.38 -13.14
C GLU A 190 8.50 11.54 -13.45
N SER A 191 8.42 10.31 -12.94
CA SER A 191 7.29 9.42 -13.18
C SER A 191 6.00 9.97 -12.55
N ALA A 192 4.93 9.96 -13.33
CA ALA A 192 3.60 10.37 -12.92
C ALA A 192 2.57 9.26 -13.22
N PRO A 193 1.43 9.23 -12.50
CA PRO A 193 0.33 8.34 -12.85
C PRO A 193 -0.06 8.56 -14.31
N ASP A 194 0.04 7.49 -15.11
CA ASP A 194 -0.11 7.61 -16.55
C ASP A 194 -1.56 7.92 -16.92
N ALA A 195 -1.76 9.02 -17.65
CA ALA A 195 -3.07 9.44 -18.13
C ALA A 195 -3.67 8.46 -19.16
N GLN A 196 -2.91 7.53 -19.73
CA GLN A 196 -3.44 6.44 -20.56
C GLN A 196 -3.79 5.18 -19.73
N GLY A 197 -3.54 5.19 -18.41
CA GLY A 197 -3.90 4.11 -17.51
C GLY A 197 -3.03 2.87 -17.61
N HIS A 198 -1.83 2.94 -18.22
CA HIS A 198 -0.90 1.79 -18.20
C HIS A 198 -0.32 1.56 -16.81
N THR A 199 -0.08 2.64 -16.05
CA THR A 199 0.41 2.61 -14.67
C THR A 199 -0.40 3.57 -13.80
N VAL A 200 -0.62 3.21 -12.53
CA VAL A 200 -1.39 4.00 -11.55
C VAL A 200 -0.51 4.31 -10.33
N HIS A 201 0.76 4.64 -10.55
CA HIS A 201 1.71 5.06 -9.53
C HIS A 201 2.50 6.29 -10.01
N GLY A 202 3.01 7.09 -9.08
CA GLY A 202 3.86 8.25 -9.32
C GLY A 202 5.34 7.88 -9.26
N ALA A 203 6.11 8.58 -8.43
CA ALA A 203 7.53 8.29 -8.24
C ALA A 203 7.74 6.99 -7.42
N ALA A 204 7.63 5.84 -8.10
CA ALA A 204 7.74 4.52 -7.50
C ALA A 204 8.30 3.51 -8.52
N CYS A 205 9.26 2.69 -8.09
CA CYS A 205 9.80 1.59 -8.89
C CYS A 205 10.37 0.47 -7.99
N HIS A 206 10.93 -0.58 -8.60
CA HIS A 206 11.61 -1.67 -7.89
C HIS A 206 12.78 -1.23 -7.00
N ALA A 207 13.47 -0.15 -7.37
CA ALA A 207 14.62 0.32 -6.61
C ALA A 207 14.23 1.02 -5.30
N CYS A 208 13.10 1.75 -5.27
CA CYS A 208 12.71 2.59 -4.13
C CYS A 208 11.47 2.10 -3.38
N SER A 209 10.41 1.68 -4.07
CA SER A 209 9.08 1.58 -3.44
C SER A 209 8.41 0.22 -3.62
N PHE A 210 8.64 -0.52 -4.71
CA PHE A 210 7.90 -1.77 -4.93
C PHE A 210 8.35 -2.85 -3.94
N LEU A 211 7.36 -3.61 -3.46
CA LEU A 211 7.52 -4.78 -2.62
C LEU A 211 7.15 -6.06 -3.40
N PRO A 212 7.48 -7.25 -2.88
CA PRO A 212 6.93 -8.51 -3.38
C PRO A 212 5.40 -8.47 -3.39
N GLU A 213 4.79 -9.10 -4.40
CA GLU A 213 3.33 -9.16 -4.55
C GLU A 213 2.65 -9.78 -3.33
N THR A 214 3.32 -10.71 -2.64
CA THR A 214 2.79 -11.35 -1.42
C THR A 214 2.66 -10.41 -0.21
N SER A 215 3.25 -9.21 -0.30
CA SER A 215 3.35 -8.21 0.78
C SER A 215 2.36 -7.07 0.64
N CYS A 216 2.02 -6.65 -0.58
CA CYS A 216 1.20 -5.47 -0.88
C CYS A 216 -0.19 -5.89 -1.39
N GLU A 217 -1.25 -5.51 -0.66
CA GLU A 217 -2.65 -5.85 -1.03
C GLU A 217 -3.11 -5.16 -2.33
N MET A 218 -2.48 -4.03 -2.70
CA MET A 218 -2.82 -3.25 -3.90
C MET A 218 -1.87 -3.47 -5.08
N GLY A 219 -1.02 -4.50 -5.02
CA GLY A 219 -0.17 -4.90 -6.15
C GLY A 219 0.76 -3.78 -6.64
N ASN A 220 1.35 -3.02 -5.72
CA ASN A 220 2.24 -1.88 -5.99
C ASN A 220 1.60 -0.72 -6.80
N ARG A 221 0.27 -0.63 -6.90
CA ARG A 221 -0.43 0.56 -7.43
C ARG A 221 -0.61 1.62 -6.35
N PHE A 222 -0.88 2.87 -6.72
CA PHE A 222 -1.08 3.96 -5.77
C PHE A 222 0.12 4.17 -4.83
N LEU A 223 1.32 4.19 -5.41
CA LEU A 223 2.57 4.50 -4.72
C LEU A 223 3.17 5.77 -5.31
N ASP A 224 3.74 6.61 -4.45
CA ASP A 224 4.48 7.80 -4.87
C ASP A 224 5.37 8.26 -3.71
N ARG A 225 6.69 8.07 -3.78
CA ARG A 225 7.58 8.45 -2.67
C ARG A 225 7.62 9.96 -2.43
N SER A 226 7.26 10.77 -3.43
CA SER A 226 7.25 12.23 -3.31
C SER A 226 6.18 12.76 -2.35
N VAL A 227 5.17 11.95 -2.00
CA VAL A 227 4.21 12.30 -0.93
C VAL A 227 4.81 12.18 0.46
N LEU A 228 5.93 11.46 0.62
CA LEU A 228 6.62 11.32 1.90
C LEU A 228 7.62 12.46 2.07
N VAL A 229 8.43 12.69 1.04
CA VAL A 229 9.60 13.57 1.06
C VAL A 229 9.77 14.34 -0.23
N PRO A 230 10.48 15.47 -0.20
CA PRO A 230 10.98 16.08 -1.42
C PRO A 230 11.85 15.09 -2.22
N THR A 231 11.64 15.07 -3.52
CA THR A 231 12.47 14.34 -4.50
C THR A 231 13.15 15.35 -5.42
N VAL A 232 14.02 14.86 -6.31
CA VAL A 232 14.72 15.72 -7.29
C VAL A 232 13.78 16.47 -8.24
N GLU A 233 12.55 15.97 -8.46
CA GLU A 233 11.55 16.59 -9.34
C GLU A 233 10.45 17.33 -8.56
N MET A 234 9.97 16.73 -7.46
CA MET A 234 8.76 17.20 -6.77
C MET A 234 9.00 17.37 -5.28
N SER A 235 8.74 18.57 -4.76
CA SER A 235 8.97 18.94 -3.36
C SER A 235 7.73 19.48 -2.62
N ASP A 236 6.70 19.89 -3.36
CA ASP A 236 5.54 20.62 -2.85
C ASP A 236 4.40 19.71 -2.34
N ILE A 237 4.49 18.39 -2.57
CA ILE A 237 3.52 17.41 -2.07
C ILE A 237 4.04 16.54 -0.91
N ALA A 238 5.24 16.80 -0.40
CA ALA A 238 5.79 16.06 0.74
C ALA A 238 4.94 16.26 2.01
N PHE A 239 4.57 15.17 2.68
CA PHE A 239 3.80 15.17 3.92
C PHE A 239 4.68 15.44 5.14
N PHE A 240 5.87 14.83 5.17
CA PHE A 240 6.80 15.00 6.29
C PHE A 240 7.73 16.19 6.03
N GLU A 241 7.88 17.01 7.05
CA GLU A 241 8.83 18.12 7.12
C GLU A 241 9.76 17.78 8.30
N TRP A 242 11.04 17.53 8.06
CA TRP A 242 12.04 17.24 9.11
C TRP A 242 13.32 18.06 8.95
#